data_AF-A0A4R4Y771-F1
#
_entry.id   AF-A0A4R4Y771-F1
#
_cell.length_a   1.000
_cell.length_b   1.000
_cell.length_c   1.000
_cell.angle_alpha   90.00
_cell.angle_beta   90.00
_cell.angle_gamma   90.00
#
_symmetry.space_group_name_H-M   'P 1'
#
loop_
_entity.id
_entity.type
_entity.pdbx_description
1 polymer ?
#
loop_
_entity_poly.entity_id
_entity_poly.type
_entity_poly.pdbx_seq_one_letter_code
_entity_poly.pdbx_strand_id
1 'polypeptide(L)'
;MTSTETVIRALADRAELADLVARHSLWIDEGRYDETDRLFTEDVAVKSPRGEAHGIEALIELVRSGHDTYARTLHNKSNVIIELDGETATVRAHDVAVFVIDDKTEAIAAGVHHYSARRTEHGWRFDRLLVTPVALTEALDRAL
;
A
#
# COMPACT_ATOMS: atom_id res chain seq x y z
N MET A 1 32.79 5.90 -12.50
CA MET A 1 31.64 5.80 -13.42
C MET A 1 30.82 4.60 -13.00
N THR A 2 29.53 4.78 -12.73
CA THR A 2 28.62 3.67 -12.43
C THR A 2 28.46 2.81 -13.69
N SER A 3 28.51 1.48 -13.57
CA SER A 3 28.32 0.57 -14.71
C SER A 3 26.89 0.69 -15.26
N THR A 4 26.71 0.51 -16.57
CA THR A 4 25.40 0.40 -17.21
C THR A 4 24.53 -0.66 -16.54
N GLU A 5 25.12 -1.78 -16.13
CA GLU A 5 24.42 -2.87 -15.45
C GLU A 5 23.85 -2.42 -14.09
N THR A 6 24.63 -1.64 -13.32
CA THR A 6 24.18 -1.05 -12.06
C THR A 6 23.02 -0.08 -12.27
N VAL A 7 23.07 0.73 -13.33
CA VAL A 7 21.99 1.67 -13.67
C VAL A 7 20.73 0.92 -14.08
N ILE A 8 20.83 -0.10 -14.92
CA ILE A 8 19.69 -0.93 -15.34
C ILE A 8 19.05 -1.62 -14.13
N ARG A 9 19.85 -2.20 -13.24
CA ARG A 9 19.34 -2.83 -12.01
C ARG A 9 18.58 -1.84 -11.14
N ALA A 10 19.16 -0.65 -10.90
CA ALA A 10 18.50 0.39 -10.10
C ALA A 10 17.18 0.88 -10.73
N LEU A 11 17.09 0.95 -12.06
CA LEU A 11 15.85 1.29 -12.75
C LEU A 11 14.80 0.18 -12.65
N ALA A 12 15.22 -1.08 -12.80
CA ALA A 12 14.35 -2.24 -12.64
C ALA A 12 13.79 -2.33 -11.22
N ASP A 13 14.62 -2.11 -10.20
CA ASP A 13 14.21 -2.09 -8.80
C ASP A 13 13.18 -1.01 -8.50
N ARG A 14 13.38 0.21 -9.06
CA ARG A 14 12.41 1.31 -8.93
C ARG A 14 11.10 0.99 -9.62
N ALA A 15 11.13 0.35 -10.79
CA ALA A 15 9.94 -0.06 -11.50
C ALA A 15 9.15 -1.12 -10.72
N GLU A 16 9.84 -2.13 -10.17
CA GLU A 16 9.23 -3.17 -9.36
C GLU A 16 8.60 -2.61 -8.07
N LEU A 17 9.32 -1.75 -7.34
CA LEU A 17 8.79 -1.10 -6.13
C LEU A 17 7.59 -0.18 -6.42
N ALA A 18 7.59 0.53 -7.56
CA ALA A 18 6.43 1.31 -7.99
C ALA A 18 5.22 0.43 -8.33
N ASP A 19 5.46 -0.72 -8.97
CA ASP A 19 4.43 -1.73 -9.26
C ASP A 19 3.85 -2.32 -7.97
N LEU A 20 4.68 -2.61 -6.96
CA LEU A 20 4.19 -3.04 -5.64
C LEU A 20 3.26 -2.02 -4.99
N VAL A 21 3.56 -0.72 -5.08
CA VAL A 21 2.68 0.35 -4.57
C VAL A 21 1.33 0.34 -5.29
N ALA A 22 1.34 0.18 -6.62
CA ALA A 22 0.11 0.12 -7.41
C ALA A 22 -0.71 -1.15 -7.09
N ARG A 23 -0.04 -2.30 -6.98
CA ARG A 23 -0.67 -3.58 -6.60
C ARG A 23 -1.24 -3.56 -5.20
N HIS A 24 -0.64 -2.81 -4.27
CA HIS A 24 -1.20 -2.67 -2.93
C HIS A 24 -2.60 -2.04 -2.94
N SER A 25 -2.86 -1.05 -3.80
CA SER A 25 -4.22 -0.54 -3.99
C SER A 25 -5.18 -1.62 -4.49
N LEU A 26 -4.78 -2.37 -5.53
CA LEU A 26 -5.61 -3.45 -6.10
C LEU A 26 -5.86 -4.59 -5.09
N TRP A 27 -4.85 -4.91 -4.28
CA TRP A 27 -4.93 -5.94 -3.26
C TRP A 27 -6.01 -5.62 -2.23
N ILE A 28 -6.16 -4.34 -1.84
CA ILE A 28 -7.25 -3.87 -0.97
C ILE A 28 -8.57 -3.81 -1.75
N ASP A 29 -8.60 -3.07 -2.85
CA ASP A 29 -9.85 -2.68 -3.54
C ASP A 29 -10.57 -3.87 -4.19
N GLU A 30 -9.82 -4.88 -4.62
CA GLU A 30 -10.36 -6.08 -5.26
C GLU A 30 -10.30 -7.32 -4.34
N GLY A 31 -9.86 -7.15 -3.09
CA GLY A 31 -9.79 -8.23 -2.09
C GLY A 31 -8.89 -9.40 -2.49
N ARG A 32 -7.77 -9.13 -3.16
CA ARG A 32 -6.82 -10.14 -3.67
C ARG A 32 -5.90 -10.71 -2.59
N TYR A 33 -6.48 -11.11 -1.47
CA TYR A 33 -5.72 -11.57 -0.30
C TYR A 33 -4.91 -12.85 -0.57
N ASP A 34 -5.23 -13.60 -1.62
CA ASP A 34 -4.45 -14.71 -2.13
C ASP A 34 -3.10 -14.29 -2.77
N GLU A 35 -2.93 -13.01 -3.11
CA GLU A 35 -1.68 -12.44 -3.64
C GLU A 35 -0.80 -11.78 -2.57
N THR A 36 -1.11 -11.93 -1.26
CA THR A 36 -0.42 -11.19 -0.19
C THR A 36 1.09 -11.45 -0.15
N ASP A 37 1.52 -12.67 -0.42
CA ASP A 37 2.92 -13.11 -0.48
C ASP A 37 3.72 -12.47 -1.64
N ARG A 38 3.04 -11.91 -2.64
CA ARG A 38 3.65 -11.15 -3.74
C ARG A 38 3.95 -9.72 -3.37
N LEU A 39 3.30 -9.19 -2.33
CA LEU A 39 3.43 -7.79 -1.92
C LEU A 39 4.24 -7.65 -0.65
N PHE A 40 4.03 -8.55 0.32
CA PHE A 40 4.55 -8.42 1.66
C PHE A 40 5.44 -9.59 2.04
N THR A 41 6.37 -9.35 2.96
CA THR A 41 7.12 -10.44 3.59
C THR A 41 6.27 -11.12 4.66
N GLU A 42 6.60 -12.36 5.00
CA GLU A 42 5.86 -13.14 6.00
C GLU A 42 5.78 -12.46 7.37
N ASP A 43 6.83 -11.71 7.74
CA ASP A 43 7.01 -10.95 8.97
C ASP A 43 6.64 -9.46 8.85
N VAL A 44 5.81 -9.09 7.85
CA VAL A 44 5.44 -7.69 7.63
C VAL A 44 4.89 -7.03 8.89
N ALA A 45 5.35 -5.82 9.21
CA ALA A 45 4.84 -4.99 10.29
C ALA A 45 4.04 -3.80 9.75
N VAL A 46 2.78 -3.66 10.16
CA VAL A 46 1.91 -2.57 9.72
C VAL A 46 1.44 -1.74 10.91
N LYS A 47 1.46 -0.42 10.74
CA LYS A 47 0.84 0.55 11.64
C LYS A 47 -0.03 1.51 10.84
N SER A 48 -1.29 1.59 11.21
CA SER A 48 -2.28 2.44 10.54
C SER A 48 -3.23 3.07 11.55
N PRO A 49 -4.06 4.05 11.15
CA PRO A 49 -5.13 4.58 12.00
C PRO A 49 -6.12 3.50 12.48
N ARG A 50 -6.24 2.38 11.77
CA ARG A 50 -7.14 1.28 12.08
C ARG A 50 -6.55 0.25 13.05
N GLY A 51 -5.25 0.35 13.35
CA GLY A 51 -4.55 -0.58 14.25
C GLY A 51 -3.16 -0.97 13.76
N GLU A 52 -2.58 -1.93 14.47
CA GLU A 52 -1.27 -2.51 14.19
C GLU A 52 -1.42 -4.00 13.87
N ALA A 53 -0.57 -4.50 12.96
CA ALA A 53 -0.53 -5.90 12.58
C ALA A 53 0.92 -6.36 12.42
N HIS A 54 1.18 -7.62 12.72
CA HIS A 54 2.46 -8.27 12.48
C HIS A 54 2.24 -9.66 11.87
N GLY A 55 2.79 -9.85 10.69
CA GLY A 55 2.61 -11.03 9.86
C GLY A 55 1.37 -10.98 8.95
N ILE A 56 1.36 -11.87 7.95
CA ILE A 56 0.36 -11.89 6.87
C ILE A 56 -1.07 -12.09 7.40
N GLU A 57 -1.28 -13.01 8.34
CA GLU A 57 -2.61 -13.31 8.89
C GLU A 57 -3.23 -12.07 9.56
N ALA A 58 -2.49 -11.47 10.50
CA ALA A 58 -2.92 -10.25 11.20
C ALA A 58 -3.12 -9.06 10.24
N LEU A 59 -2.29 -8.95 9.18
CA LEU A 59 -2.46 -7.94 8.16
C LEU A 59 -3.80 -8.10 7.41
N ILE A 60 -4.12 -9.32 6.97
CA ILE A 60 -5.37 -9.61 6.25
C ILE A 60 -6.58 -9.33 7.16
N GLU A 61 -6.52 -9.75 8.43
CA GLU A 61 -7.57 -9.46 9.41
C GLU A 61 -7.77 -7.94 9.61
N LEU A 62 -6.68 -7.19 9.79
CA LEU A 62 -6.71 -5.74 9.96
C LEU A 62 -7.36 -5.07 8.74
N VAL A 63 -6.99 -5.48 7.53
CA VAL A 63 -7.51 -4.87 6.30
C VAL A 63 -8.99 -5.19 6.11
N ARG A 64 -9.39 -6.46 6.28
CA ARG A 64 -10.80 -6.86 6.19
C ARG A 64 -11.67 -6.12 7.19
N SER A 65 -11.25 -6.05 8.45
CA SER A 65 -11.99 -5.33 9.49
C SER A 65 -12.19 -3.84 9.15
N GLY A 66 -11.22 -3.26 8.41
CA GLY A 66 -11.24 -1.87 8.00
C GLY A 66 -11.94 -1.55 6.68
N HIS A 67 -12.21 -2.55 5.83
CA HIS A 67 -12.66 -2.36 4.44
C HIS A 67 -13.95 -3.11 4.10
N ASP A 68 -14.18 -4.29 4.67
CA ASP A 68 -15.33 -5.15 4.33
C ASP A 68 -16.69 -4.54 4.75
N THR A 69 -16.68 -3.47 5.57
CA THR A 69 -17.89 -2.71 5.92
C THR A 69 -18.37 -1.78 4.82
N TYR A 70 -17.51 -1.45 3.85
CA TYR A 70 -17.83 -0.57 2.74
C TYR A 70 -18.29 -1.39 1.54
N ALA A 71 -19.25 -0.86 0.77
CA ALA A 71 -19.71 -1.53 -0.43
C ALA A 71 -18.58 -1.66 -1.46
N ARG A 72 -17.70 -0.64 -1.55
CA ARG A 72 -16.48 -0.61 -2.40
C ARG A 72 -15.47 0.37 -1.82
N THR A 73 -14.20 0.17 -2.17
CA THR A 73 -13.16 1.17 -1.95
C THR A 73 -12.40 1.45 -3.24
N LEU A 74 -11.75 2.61 -3.29
CA LEU A 74 -10.84 2.99 -4.37
C LEU A 74 -9.67 3.76 -3.77
N HIS A 75 -8.46 3.19 -3.81
CA HIS A 75 -7.24 3.80 -3.31
C HIS A 75 -6.36 4.32 -4.45
N ASN A 76 -6.17 5.64 -4.53
CA ASN A 76 -5.28 6.25 -5.50
C ASN A 76 -3.94 6.65 -4.85
N LYS A 77 -2.89 5.87 -5.14
CA LYS A 77 -1.53 6.22 -4.75
C LYS A 77 -0.90 7.17 -5.77
N SER A 78 -0.27 8.24 -5.28
CA SER A 78 0.43 9.23 -6.10
C SER A 78 1.70 9.72 -5.40
N ASN A 79 2.47 10.59 -6.08
CA ASN A 79 3.70 11.20 -5.54
C ASN A 79 4.68 10.16 -4.95
N VAL A 80 4.91 9.09 -5.71
CA VAL A 80 5.76 7.96 -5.29
C VAL A 80 7.22 8.36 -5.35
N ILE A 81 7.91 8.28 -4.21
CA ILE A 81 9.34 8.53 -4.06
C ILE A 81 9.99 7.25 -3.54
N ILE A 82 11.03 6.79 -4.22
CA ILE A 82 11.74 5.53 -3.93
C ILE A 82 13.20 5.84 -3.64
N GLU A 83 13.71 5.33 -2.52
CA GLU A 83 15.13 5.38 -2.17
C GLU A 83 15.65 3.95 -2.03
N LEU A 84 16.68 3.61 -2.82
CA LEU A 84 17.31 2.29 -2.79
C LEU A 84 18.55 2.34 -1.89
N ASP A 85 18.73 1.32 -1.06
CA ASP A 85 19.92 1.06 -0.26
C ASP A 85 20.29 -0.44 -0.37
N GLY A 86 21.00 -0.76 -1.45
CA GLY A 86 21.41 -2.12 -1.77
C GLY A 86 20.24 -3.07 -1.97
N GLU A 87 20.04 -3.97 -1.00
CA GLU A 87 18.96 -4.96 -0.97
C GLU A 87 17.75 -4.52 -0.14
N THR A 88 17.74 -3.25 0.29
CA THR A 88 16.62 -2.62 1.00
C THR A 88 16.20 -1.35 0.29
N ALA A 89 14.97 -0.90 0.54
CA ALA A 89 14.44 0.34 -0.02
C ALA A 89 13.43 0.97 0.93
N THR A 90 13.29 2.29 0.82
CA THR A 90 12.13 3.00 1.37
C THR A 90 11.28 3.55 0.24
N VAL A 91 9.97 3.53 0.44
CA VAL A 91 9.02 4.08 -0.52
C VAL A 91 8.03 4.97 0.21
N ARG A 92 7.82 6.18 -0.29
CA ARG A 92 6.75 7.07 0.17
C ARG A 92 5.73 7.23 -0.93
N ALA A 93 4.45 7.13 -0.59
CA ALA A 93 3.36 7.45 -1.51
C ALA A 93 2.29 8.27 -0.80
N HIS A 94 1.74 9.26 -1.49
CA HIS A 94 0.48 9.88 -1.10
C HIS A 94 -0.67 8.95 -1.43
N ASP A 95 -1.75 9.05 -0.66
CA ASP A 95 -2.96 8.28 -0.87
C ASP A 95 -4.18 9.18 -0.73
N VAL A 96 -5.10 9.04 -1.68
CA VAL A 96 -6.47 9.52 -1.55
C VAL A 96 -7.37 8.31 -1.81
N ALA A 97 -8.21 8.01 -0.83
CA ALA A 97 -9.08 6.86 -0.85
C ALA A 97 -10.55 7.29 -0.77
N VAL A 98 -11.39 6.68 -1.61
CA VAL A 98 -12.85 6.80 -1.55
C VAL A 98 -13.39 5.52 -0.94
N PHE A 99 -14.19 5.67 0.12
CA PHE A 99 -14.89 4.59 0.80
C PHE A 99 -16.37 4.71 0.52
N VAL A 100 -16.91 3.86 -0.35
CA VAL A 100 -18.34 3.84 -0.67
C VAL A 100 -19.09 3.17 0.47
N ILE A 101 -19.93 3.92 1.17
CA ILE A 101 -20.71 3.40 2.30
C ILE A 101 -21.98 2.73 1.77
N ASP A 102 -22.74 3.44 0.94
CA ASP A 102 -23.97 2.95 0.31
C ASP A 102 -24.22 3.62 -1.06
N ASP A 103 -25.44 3.53 -1.57
CA ASP A 103 -25.82 4.12 -2.86
C ASP A 103 -25.83 5.65 -2.85
N LYS A 104 -25.86 6.28 -1.67
CA LYS A 104 -26.06 7.72 -1.47
C LYS A 104 -24.86 8.42 -0.86
N THR A 105 -23.97 7.70 -0.17
CA THR A 105 -22.90 8.30 0.61
C THR A 105 -21.54 7.65 0.43
N GLU A 106 -20.49 8.47 0.56
CA GLU A 106 -19.09 8.05 0.64
C GLU A 106 -18.31 8.81 1.71
N ALA A 107 -17.20 8.25 2.17
CA ALA A 107 -16.19 8.99 2.90
C ALA A 107 -14.90 9.12 2.08
N ILE A 108 -14.18 10.22 2.25
CA ILE A 108 -12.87 10.45 1.65
C ILE A 108 -11.82 10.40 2.75
N ALA A 109 -10.78 9.59 2.56
CA ALA A 109 -9.59 9.64 3.39
C ALA A 109 -8.39 10.11 2.57
N ALA A 110 -7.48 10.82 3.22
CA ALA A 110 -6.18 11.17 2.67
C ALA A 110 -5.08 10.79 3.66
N GLY A 111 -3.95 10.34 3.14
CA GLY A 111 -2.83 9.90 3.97
C GLY A 111 -1.51 9.86 3.22
N VAL A 112 -0.46 9.57 3.98
CA VAL A 112 0.88 9.29 3.45
C VAL A 112 1.29 7.90 3.90
N HIS A 113 1.58 7.04 2.93
CA HIS A 113 2.09 5.71 3.16
C HIS A 113 3.62 5.75 3.12
N HIS A 114 4.23 5.14 4.13
CA HIS A 114 5.66 4.94 4.25
C HIS A 114 5.92 3.44 4.29
N TYR A 115 6.51 2.91 3.22
CA TYR A 115 6.88 1.51 3.10
C TYR A 115 8.38 1.36 3.37
N SER A 116 8.74 0.26 4.03
CA SER A 116 10.06 -0.35 3.90
C SER A 116 9.92 -1.61 3.07
N ALA A 117 10.90 -1.85 2.21
CA ALA A 117 10.97 -3.03 1.37
C ALA A 117 12.36 -3.66 1.45
N ARG A 118 12.40 -4.96 1.23
CA ARG A 118 13.63 -5.73 1.08
C ARG A 118 13.53 -6.69 -0.10
N ARG A 119 14.67 -6.95 -0.74
CA ARG A 119 14.75 -7.95 -1.80
C ARG A 119 14.70 -9.36 -1.21
N THR A 120 13.91 -10.21 -1.82
CA THR A 120 13.82 -11.64 -1.55
C THR A 120 14.30 -12.42 -2.77
N GLU A 121 14.38 -13.75 -2.67
CA GLU A 121 14.64 -14.63 -3.81
C GLU A 121 13.56 -14.53 -4.92
N HIS A 122 12.39 -13.96 -4.58
CA HIS A 122 11.24 -13.78 -5.48
C HIS A 122 10.97 -12.31 -5.84
N GLY A 123 11.96 -11.44 -5.67
CA GLY A 123 11.85 -10.00 -5.93
C GLY A 123 11.63 -9.17 -4.66
N TRP A 124 11.32 -7.89 -4.83
CA TRP A 124 11.05 -6.95 -3.75
C TRP A 124 9.73 -7.26 -3.05
N ARG A 125 9.70 -7.11 -1.73
CA ARG A 125 8.50 -7.20 -0.89
C ARG A 125 8.52 -6.12 0.17
N PHE A 126 7.36 -5.63 0.58
CA PHE A 126 7.23 -4.73 1.71
C PHE A 126 7.33 -5.49 3.02
N ASP A 127 8.29 -5.11 3.87
CA ASP A 127 8.42 -5.63 5.24
C ASP A 127 7.80 -4.68 6.28
N ARG A 128 7.52 -3.44 5.90
CA ARG A 128 6.84 -2.48 6.78
C ARG A 128 5.91 -1.56 6.01
N LEU A 129 4.80 -1.21 6.65
CA LEU A 129 3.91 -0.12 6.23
C LEU A 129 3.51 0.74 7.43
N LEU A 130 3.82 2.03 7.36
CA LEU A 130 3.25 3.05 8.24
C LEU A 130 2.31 3.96 7.43
N VAL A 131 1.06 4.07 7.86
CA VAL A 131 0.09 5.01 7.30
C VAL A 131 -0.05 6.21 8.24
N THR A 132 0.39 7.37 7.77
CA THR A 132 0.21 8.65 8.46
C THR A 132 -1.06 9.31 7.93
N PRO A 133 -2.15 9.42 8.72
CA PRO A 133 -3.38 10.03 8.26
C PRO A 133 -3.20 11.54 8.06
N VAL A 134 -3.90 12.09 7.07
CA VAL A 134 -3.99 13.54 6.82
C VAL A 134 -5.42 14.01 7.05
N ALA A 135 -6.41 13.31 6.48
CA ALA A 135 -7.81 13.65 6.64
C ALA A 135 -8.69 12.39 6.55
N LEU A 136 -9.85 12.47 7.16
CA LEU A 136 -10.98 11.56 6.98
C LEU A 136 -12.25 12.40 7.10
N THR A 137 -13.12 12.34 6.10
CA THR A 137 -14.41 13.01 6.17
C THR A 137 -15.42 12.14 6.91
N GLU A 138 -16.48 12.77 7.43
CA GLU A 138 -17.74 12.05 7.66
C GLU A 138 -18.34 11.58 6.32
N ALA A 139 -19.50 10.93 6.38
CA ALA A 139 -20.27 10.59 5.19
C ALA A 139 -20.63 11.86 4.40
N LEU A 140 -20.25 11.89 3.13
CA LEU A 140 -20.57 12.91 2.15
C LEU A 140 -21.71 12.39 1.28
N ASP A 141 -22.72 13.23 1.04
CA ASP A 141 -23.82 12.92 0.13
C ASP A 141 -23.37 12.98 -1.34
N ARG A 142 -23.83 12.02 -2.14
CA ARG A 142 -23.68 12.03 -3.60
C ARG A 142 -24.60 13.06 -4.23
N ALA A 143 -24.02 13.86 -5.13
CA ALA A 143 -24.78 14.57 -6.13
C ALA A 143 -25.21 13.57 -7.23
N LEU A 144 -26.32 12.86 -6.99
CA LEU A 144 -26.95 11.97 -7.97
C LEU A 144 -27.72 12.75 -9.05
#